data_AF-X0Y9K6-F1
#
_entry.id   AF-X0Y9K6-F1
#
_cell.length_a   1.000
_cell.length_b   1.000
_cell.length_c   1.000
_cell.angle_alpha   90.00
_cell.angle_beta   90.00
_cell.angle_gamma   90.00
#
_symmetry.space_group_name_H-M   'P 1'
#
loop_
_entity.id
_entity.type
_entity.pdbx_description
1 polymer ?
#
loop_
_entity_poly.entity_id
_entity_poly.type
_entity_poly.pdbx_seq_one_letter_code
_entity_poly.pdbx_strand_id
1 'polypeptide(L)'
;RDKIHEFLDFAPGEAVAPPEDVIGTRAALVRRFLTDQLDFISVAKRYIRVLDFAEVLDHILPTDGRYGRLGGKAAGLILAHSILQEARREGRLEADHKIPDSYFLPSNGILEFMEHNDLDELINVKYKTSEEVRDEYPLVERLFKSGSFPPTIHKGLEELLYEIGEVPLVVRSSSLLEDRIGHAFSGKYKSLFIPNQGTIEMRLAALEDAIAEVYASIFHPDPIEYRRERGLIDFQEQMGILIQEVVGREVG
;
A
#
# COMPACT_ATOMS: atom_id res chain seq x y z
N ARG A 1 -5.85 -13.38 9.03
CA ARG A 1 -7.23 -12.87 9.07
C ARG A 1 -7.97 -13.55 10.21
N ASP A 2 -8.18 -14.86 10.13
CA ASP A 2 -9.01 -15.64 11.07
C ASP A 2 -8.60 -15.52 12.55
N LYS A 3 -7.31 -15.62 12.91
CA LYS A 3 -6.87 -15.47 14.31
C LYS A 3 -7.06 -14.05 14.90
N ILE A 4 -7.09 -13.03 14.05
CA ILE A 4 -7.34 -11.66 14.50
C ILE A 4 -8.85 -11.46 14.67
N HIS A 5 -9.67 -11.95 13.74
CA HIS A 5 -11.13 -11.98 13.94
C HIS A 5 -11.51 -12.83 15.17
N GLU A 6 -10.87 -13.99 15.38
CA GLU A 6 -11.05 -14.83 16.58
C GLU A 6 -10.67 -14.08 17.87
N PHE A 7 -9.58 -13.31 17.86
CA PHE A 7 -9.21 -12.45 18.98
C PHE A 7 -10.22 -11.32 19.23
N LEU A 8 -10.75 -10.71 18.17
CA LEU A 8 -11.77 -9.65 18.22
C LEU A 8 -13.14 -10.19 18.67
N ASP A 9 -13.50 -11.40 18.25
CA ASP A 9 -14.73 -12.09 18.62
C ASP A 9 -14.69 -12.59 20.07
N PHE A 10 -13.51 -13.00 20.56
CA PHE A 10 -13.34 -13.50 21.93
C PHE A 10 -13.20 -12.38 22.98
N ALA A 11 -12.77 -11.18 22.58
CA ALA A 11 -12.62 -10.02 23.46
C ALA A 11 -13.36 -8.81 22.86
N PRO A 12 -14.65 -8.58 23.20
CA PRO A 12 -15.50 -7.52 22.62
C PRO A 12 -15.05 -6.08 22.91
N GLY A 13 -13.85 -5.90 23.46
CA GLY A 13 -13.22 -4.61 23.66
C GLY A 13 -11.84 -4.80 24.26
N GLU A 14 -10.96 -3.84 23.99
CA GLU A 14 -9.70 -3.63 24.71
C GLU A 14 -9.89 -3.53 26.24
N ALA A 15 -11.13 -3.50 26.74
CA ALA A 15 -11.54 -3.36 28.13
C ALA A 15 -11.23 -4.56 29.05
N VAL A 16 -10.93 -5.75 28.52
CA VAL A 16 -10.71 -6.97 29.33
C VAL A 16 -9.24 -7.37 29.44
N ALA A 17 -8.37 -6.88 28.56
CA ALA A 17 -6.93 -7.16 28.59
C ALA A 17 -6.17 -6.11 29.43
N PRO A 18 -5.05 -6.49 30.09
CA PRO A 18 -4.16 -5.52 30.74
C PRO A 18 -3.70 -4.42 29.76
N PRO A 19 -3.64 -3.14 30.17
CA PRO A 19 -3.25 -2.04 29.29
C PRO A 19 -1.91 -2.25 28.57
N GLU A 20 -0.94 -2.89 29.24
CA GLU A 20 0.35 -3.25 28.69
C GLU A 20 0.25 -4.23 27.51
N ASP A 21 -0.64 -5.20 27.58
CA ASP A 21 -0.87 -6.20 26.54
C ASP A 21 -1.57 -5.57 25.33
N VAL A 22 -2.50 -4.64 25.56
CA VAL A 22 -3.16 -3.88 24.49
C VAL A 22 -2.13 -3.03 23.74
N ILE A 23 -1.30 -2.27 24.45
CA ILE A 23 -0.24 -1.44 23.83
C ILE A 23 0.78 -2.32 23.08
N GLY A 24 1.15 -3.47 23.66
CA GLY A 24 2.02 -4.44 23.02
C GLY A 24 1.41 -4.97 21.71
N THR A 25 0.13 -5.32 21.73
CA THR A 25 -0.63 -5.80 20.57
C THR A 25 -0.71 -4.75 19.48
N ARG A 26 -1.09 -3.50 19.82
CA ARG A 26 -1.12 -2.38 18.87
C ARG A 26 0.24 -2.16 18.22
N ALA A 27 1.32 -2.15 19.01
CA ALA A 27 2.68 -1.99 18.49
C ALA A 27 3.09 -3.14 17.56
N ALA A 28 2.69 -4.38 17.88
CA ALA A 28 2.95 -5.55 17.05
C ALA A 28 2.19 -5.49 15.71
N LEU A 29 0.92 -5.09 15.73
CA LEU A 29 0.09 -4.92 14.52
C LEU A 29 0.64 -3.82 13.61
N VAL A 30 0.98 -2.64 14.16
CA VAL A 30 1.62 -1.56 13.41
C VAL A 30 2.93 -2.04 12.77
N ARG A 31 3.77 -2.74 13.54
CA ARG A 31 5.04 -3.29 13.03
C ARG A 31 4.83 -4.29 11.91
N ARG A 32 3.80 -5.14 12.05
CA ARG A 32 3.51 -6.24 11.14
C ARG A 32 2.95 -5.74 9.81
N PHE A 33 2.04 -4.77 9.83
CA PHE A 33 1.29 -4.35 8.63
C PHE A 33 1.72 -3.00 8.08
N LEU A 34 2.15 -2.06 8.92
CA LEU A 34 2.38 -0.69 8.48
C LEU A 34 3.87 -0.40 8.27
N THR A 35 4.67 -0.40 9.33
CA THR A 35 6.08 0.00 9.27
C THR A 35 6.89 -0.52 10.46
N ASP A 36 8.18 -0.76 10.26
CA ASP A 36 9.13 -1.14 11.32
C ASP A 36 9.81 0.06 12.00
N GLN A 37 9.47 1.29 11.59
CA GLN A 37 10.07 2.49 12.15
C GLN A 37 9.60 2.77 13.57
N LEU A 38 10.55 2.82 14.51
CA LEU A 38 10.27 2.96 15.94
C LEU A 38 9.53 4.26 16.25
N ASP A 39 9.91 5.37 15.62
CA ASP A 39 9.26 6.67 15.84
C ASP A 39 7.81 6.65 15.38
N PHE A 40 7.53 6.11 14.20
CA PHE A 40 6.16 5.92 13.72
C PHE A 40 5.36 5.02 14.67
N ILE A 41 5.91 3.86 15.05
CA ILE A 41 5.26 2.91 15.97
C ILE A 41 4.96 3.58 17.31
N SER A 42 5.87 4.43 17.82
CA SER A 42 5.71 5.13 19.08
C SER A 42 4.48 6.04 19.10
N VAL A 43 4.20 6.68 17.97
CA VAL A 43 3.02 7.54 17.77
C VAL A 43 1.80 6.68 17.52
N ALA A 44 1.88 5.77 16.56
CA ALA A 44 0.76 4.99 16.06
C ALA A 44 0.08 4.13 17.12
N LYS A 45 0.85 3.46 17.99
CA LYS A 45 0.28 2.61 19.07
C LYS A 45 -0.63 3.35 20.05
N ARG A 46 -0.55 4.69 20.10
CA ARG A 46 -1.40 5.53 20.94
C ARG A 46 -2.78 5.78 20.32
N TYR A 47 -2.86 5.82 18.99
CA TYR A 47 -4.05 6.22 18.26
C TYR A 47 -4.74 5.06 17.53
N ILE A 48 -3.99 4.16 16.91
CA ILE A 48 -4.54 3.03 16.17
C ILE A 48 -4.95 1.94 17.18
N ARG A 49 -6.25 1.69 17.30
CA ARG A 49 -6.79 0.65 18.18
C ARG A 49 -6.75 -0.70 17.47
N VAL A 50 -6.85 -1.78 18.25
CA VAL A 50 -6.88 -3.13 17.66
C VAL A 50 -8.10 -3.32 16.74
N LEU A 51 -9.24 -2.70 17.09
CA LEU A 51 -10.46 -2.73 16.27
C LEU A 51 -10.30 -2.00 14.94
N ASP A 52 -9.52 -0.93 14.90
CA ASP A 52 -9.28 -0.16 13.66
C ASP A 52 -8.47 -0.99 12.65
N PHE A 53 -7.68 -1.97 13.12
CA PHE A 53 -7.00 -2.91 12.24
C PHE A 53 -7.96 -3.92 11.58
N ALA A 54 -9.14 -4.18 12.13
CA ALA A 54 -10.10 -5.10 11.52
C ALA A 54 -10.52 -4.59 10.14
N GLU A 55 -10.93 -3.33 10.08
CA GLU A 55 -11.31 -2.64 8.84
C GLU A 55 -10.16 -2.60 7.84
N VAL A 56 -8.94 -2.26 8.30
CA VAL A 56 -7.74 -2.29 7.44
C VAL A 56 -7.50 -3.68 6.87
N LEU A 57 -7.62 -4.74 7.70
CA LEU A 57 -7.40 -6.12 7.26
C LEU A 57 -8.43 -6.60 6.24
N ASP A 58 -9.67 -6.11 6.33
CA ASP A 58 -10.72 -6.44 5.37
C ASP A 58 -10.46 -5.81 3.99
N HIS A 59 -9.74 -4.69 3.95
CA HIS A 59 -9.38 -3.99 2.71
C HIS A 59 -7.98 -4.37 2.15
N ILE A 60 -7.30 -5.34 2.76
CA ILE A 60 -6.03 -5.86 2.23
C ILE A 60 -6.32 -6.95 1.20
N LEU A 61 -5.82 -6.74 -0.02
CA LEU A 61 -5.88 -7.75 -1.08
C LEU A 61 -5.05 -8.98 -0.72
N PRO A 62 -5.52 -10.18 -1.09
CA PRO A 62 -4.80 -11.41 -0.82
C PRO A 62 -3.51 -11.50 -1.65
N THR A 63 -2.48 -12.07 -1.04
CA THR A 63 -1.20 -12.44 -1.66
C THR A 63 -0.82 -13.84 -1.21
N ASP A 64 -0.04 -14.58 -1.99
CA ASP A 64 0.40 -15.93 -1.61
C ASP A 64 1.45 -15.89 -0.49
N GLY A 65 2.26 -14.84 -0.50
CA GLY A 65 3.24 -14.55 0.54
C GLY A 65 2.60 -14.12 1.85
N ARG A 66 3.19 -14.59 2.95
CA ARG A 66 2.72 -14.28 4.32
C ARG A 66 3.34 -13.02 4.91
N TYR A 67 4.14 -12.25 4.17
CA TYR A 67 4.88 -11.13 4.74
C TYR A 67 5.01 -9.96 3.75
N GLY A 68 4.14 -8.97 3.90
CA GLY A 68 4.28 -7.64 3.32
C GLY A 68 3.67 -6.58 4.22
N ARG A 69 4.08 -5.35 4.01
CA ARG A 69 3.53 -4.16 4.68
C ARG A 69 2.80 -3.30 3.65
N LEU A 70 2.00 -2.35 4.13
CA LEU A 70 1.20 -1.48 3.26
C LEU A 70 2.00 -0.29 2.72
N GLY A 71 3.16 0.01 3.31
CA GLY A 71 4.03 1.13 2.92
C GLY A 71 3.65 2.46 3.54
N GLY A 72 4.49 3.48 3.27
CA GLY A 72 4.47 4.79 3.93
C GLY A 72 3.16 5.54 3.74
N LYS A 73 2.72 5.77 2.50
CA LYS A 73 1.46 6.50 2.23
C LYS A 73 0.25 5.86 2.87
N ALA A 74 0.12 4.53 2.76
CA ALA A 74 -0.97 3.80 3.40
C ALA A 74 -0.89 3.92 4.93
N ALA A 75 0.28 3.70 5.51
CA ALA A 75 0.50 3.82 6.96
C ALA A 75 0.18 5.23 7.47
N GLY A 76 0.65 6.27 6.78
CA GLY A 76 0.38 7.67 7.09
C GLY A 76 -1.11 8.00 7.04
N LEU A 77 -1.82 7.51 6.01
CA LEU A 77 -3.26 7.70 5.88
C LEU A 77 -4.03 7.03 7.03
N ILE A 78 -3.70 5.78 7.36
CA ILE A 78 -4.32 5.03 8.45
C ILE A 78 -4.08 5.71 9.81
N LEU A 79 -2.85 6.17 10.05
CA LEU A 79 -2.53 6.90 11.27
C LEU A 79 -3.27 8.24 11.35
N ALA A 80 -3.29 9.01 10.25
CA ALA A 80 -4.01 10.27 10.19
C ALA A 80 -5.50 10.07 10.46
N HIS A 81 -6.13 9.07 9.85
CA HIS A 81 -7.51 8.70 10.10
C HIS A 81 -7.76 8.41 11.59
N SER A 82 -6.93 7.56 12.19
CA SER A 82 -7.06 7.19 13.61
C SER A 82 -6.95 8.40 14.55
N ILE A 83 -6.04 9.33 14.24
CA ILE A 83 -5.89 10.59 15.00
C ILE A 83 -7.15 11.46 14.87
N LEU A 84 -7.72 11.57 13.68
CA LEU A 84 -8.93 12.36 13.43
C LEU A 84 -10.16 11.74 14.11
N GLN A 85 -10.29 10.42 14.09
CA GLN A 85 -11.36 9.71 14.78
C GLN A 85 -11.28 9.89 16.30
N GLU A 86 -10.08 9.80 16.87
CA GLU A 86 -9.88 10.05 18.30
C GLU A 86 -10.20 11.50 18.67
N ALA A 87 -9.73 12.47 17.87
CA ALA A 87 -10.06 13.88 18.07
C ALA A 87 -11.57 14.15 18.01
N ARG A 88 -12.31 13.45 17.14
CA ARG A 88 -13.77 13.51 17.07
C ARG A 88 -14.42 12.90 18.32
N ARG A 89 -13.97 11.74 18.79
CA ARG A 89 -14.47 11.10 20.03
C ARG A 89 -14.27 12.00 21.25
N GLU A 90 -13.17 12.74 21.29
CA GLU A 90 -12.86 13.69 22.37
C GLU A 90 -13.53 15.07 22.19
N GLY A 91 -14.30 15.29 21.12
CA GLY A 91 -14.95 16.58 20.85
C GLY A 91 -13.99 17.71 20.44
N ARG A 92 -12.76 17.38 20.03
CA ARG A 92 -11.75 18.34 19.54
C ARG A 92 -11.87 18.62 18.04
N LEU A 93 -12.67 17.84 17.32
CA LEU A 93 -12.92 17.98 15.89
C LEU A 93 -14.42 17.93 15.62
N GLU A 94 -15.00 19.09 15.27
CA GLU A 94 -16.42 19.22 14.91
C GLU A 94 -16.68 19.10 13.40
N ALA A 95 -15.64 19.26 12.58
CA ALA A 95 -15.76 19.21 11.13
C ALA A 95 -16.09 17.80 10.64
N ASP A 96 -17.08 17.71 9.77
CA ASP A 96 -17.36 16.47 9.05
C ASP A 96 -16.27 16.24 8.01
N HIS A 97 -15.70 15.04 8.01
CA HIS A 97 -14.70 14.63 7.04
C HIS A 97 -15.03 13.23 6.56
N LYS A 98 -14.98 13.04 5.25
CA LYS A 98 -15.07 11.71 4.64
C LYS A 98 -13.67 11.32 4.19
N ILE A 99 -13.22 10.14 4.61
CA ILE A 99 -12.04 9.51 4.02
C ILE A 99 -12.56 8.64 2.87
N PRO A 100 -11.97 8.74 1.66
CA PRO A 100 -12.36 7.86 0.57
C PRO A 100 -11.97 6.42 0.87
N ASP A 101 -12.83 5.48 0.48
CA ASP A 101 -12.59 4.06 0.67
C ASP A 101 -11.27 3.67 0.00
N SER A 102 -10.46 2.91 0.74
CA SER A 102 -9.06 2.65 0.45
C SER A 102 -8.75 1.17 0.63
N TYR A 103 -8.12 0.59 -0.38
CA TYR A 103 -7.75 -0.81 -0.48
C TYR A 103 -6.26 -0.95 -0.72
N PHE A 104 -5.68 -2.04 -0.24
CA PHE A 104 -4.23 -2.17 -0.15
C PHE A 104 -3.72 -3.48 -0.72
N LEU A 105 -2.85 -3.40 -1.73
CA LEU A 105 -2.03 -4.53 -2.14
C LEU A 105 -0.72 -4.51 -1.34
N PRO A 106 -0.42 -5.53 -0.52
CA PRO A 106 0.80 -5.58 0.27
C PRO A 106 2.09 -5.50 -0.56
N SER A 107 3.17 -5.03 0.08
CA SER A 107 4.45 -4.77 -0.58
C SER A 107 5.14 -6.00 -1.17
N ASN A 108 4.78 -7.22 -0.74
CA ASN A 108 5.27 -8.46 -1.35
C ASN A 108 4.60 -8.76 -2.71
N GLY A 109 3.49 -8.09 -3.05
CA GLY A 109 2.80 -8.31 -4.32
C GLY A 109 3.70 -8.06 -5.54
N ILE A 110 4.66 -7.14 -5.45
CA ILE A 110 5.63 -6.95 -6.54
C ILE A 110 6.58 -8.14 -6.70
N LEU A 111 6.99 -8.78 -5.60
CA LEU A 111 7.88 -9.93 -5.66
C LEU A 111 7.16 -11.12 -6.30
N GLU A 112 5.91 -11.36 -5.89
CA GLU A 112 5.06 -12.38 -6.50
C GLU A 112 4.79 -12.09 -7.97
N PHE A 113 4.57 -10.82 -8.33
CA PHE A 113 4.42 -10.40 -9.72
C PHE A 113 5.69 -10.65 -10.54
N MET A 114 6.87 -10.30 -10.01
CA MET A 114 8.14 -10.50 -10.71
C MET A 114 8.45 -11.99 -10.90
N GLU A 115 8.29 -12.81 -9.85
CA GLU A 115 8.49 -14.26 -9.91
C GLU A 115 7.53 -14.92 -10.91
N HIS A 116 6.25 -14.52 -10.92
CA HIS A 116 5.25 -15.05 -11.85
C HIS A 116 5.55 -14.75 -13.33
N ASN A 117 6.29 -13.68 -13.60
CA ASN A 117 6.61 -13.22 -14.96
C ASN A 117 8.07 -13.43 -15.35
N ASP A 118 8.85 -14.21 -14.58
CA ASP A 118 10.28 -14.45 -14.80
C ASP A 118 11.11 -13.14 -14.88
N LEU A 119 10.75 -12.13 -14.07
CA LEU A 119 11.37 -10.80 -14.06
C LEU A 119 12.42 -10.60 -12.95
N ASP A 120 12.81 -11.65 -12.23
CA ASP A 120 13.71 -11.57 -11.07
C ASP A 120 15.04 -10.86 -11.37
N GLU A 121 15.57 -11.00 -12.58
CA GLU A 121 16.83 -10.38 -12.99
C GLU A 121 16.78 -8.84 -12.96
N LEU A 122 15.59 -8.25 -13.10
CA LEU A 122 15.41 -6.79 -13.08
C LEU A 122 15.77 -6.18 -11.73
N ILE A 123 15.78 -6.96 -10.63
CA ILE A 123 16.16 -6.46 -9.30
C ILE A 123 17.57 -5.85 -9.27
N ASN A 124 18.44 -6.29 -10.19
CA ASN A 124 19.83 -5.86 -10.30
C ASN A 124 20.03 -4.60 -11.16
N VAL A 125 18.99 -4.10 -11.86
CA VAL A 125 19.04 -2.86 -12.65
C VAL A 125 19.54 -1.68 -11.81
N LYS A 126 19.24 -1.67 -10.51
CA LYS A 126 19.70 -0.64 -9.55
C LYS A 126 21.22 -0.48 -9.45
N TYR A 127 21.99 -1.51 -9.83
CA TYR A 127 23.46 -1.50 -9.81
C TYR A 127 24.10 -1.00 -11.11
N LYS A 128 23.30 -0.80 -12.17
CA LYS A 128 23.77 -0.21 -13.43
C LYS A 128 24.01 1.29 -13.28
N THR A 129 24.76 1.86 -14.22
CA THR A 129 24.97 3.30 -14.31
C THR A 129 23.65 4.03 -14.57
N SER A 130 23.57 5.31 -14.21
CA SER A 130 22.35 6.11 -14.44
C SER A 130 21.93 6.19 -15.91
N GLU A 131 22.91 6.17 -16.83
CA GLU A 131 22.67 6.19 -18.28
C GLU A 131 22.03 4.86 -18.74
N GLU A 132 22.63 3.72 -18.36
CA GLU A 132 22.08 2.39 -18.66
C GLU A 132 20.66 2.20 -18.09
N VAL A 133 20.42 2.64 -16.85
CA VAL A 133 19.07 2.58 -16.23
C VAL A 133 18.06 3.38 -17.05
N ARG A 134 18.45 4.58 -17.52
CA ARG A 134 17.58 5.45 -18.31
C ARG A 134 17.26 4.85 -19.68
N ASP A 135 18.24 4.24 -20.32
CA ASP A 135 18.09 3.61 -21.63
C ASP A 135 17.25 2.32 -21.57
N GLU A 136 17.38 1.55 -20.49
CA GLU A 136 16.64 0.30 -20.30
C GLU A 136 15.22 0.50 -19.74
N TYR A 137 14.95 1.61 -19.06
CA TYR A 137 13.68 1.85 -18.39
C TYR A 137 12.44 1.68 -19.31
N PRO A 138 12.42 2.17 -20.56
CA PRO A 138 11.27 1.94 -21.45
C PRO A 138 11.00 0.46 -21.74
N LEU A 139 12.04 -0.38 -21.77
CA LEU A 139 11.89 -1.83 -21.91
C LEU A 139 11.35 -2.43 -20.61
N VAL A 140 11.88 -2.03 -19.45
CA VAL A 140 11.39 -2.46 -18.14
C VAL A 140 9.90 -2.14 -17.98
N GLU A 141 9.49 -0.90 -18.27
CA GLU A 141 8.09 -0.50 -18.20
C GLU A 141 7.21 -1.37 -19.11
N ARG A 142 7.66 -1.65 -20.34
CA ARG A 142 6.93 -2.53 -21.25
C ARG A 142 6.81 -3.96 -20.71
N LEU A 143 7.87 -4.53 -20.14
CA LEU A 143 7.86 -5.87 -19.58
C LEU A 143 6.84 -5.99 -18.44
N PHE A 144 6.83 -5.03 -17.51
CA PHE A 144 5.84 -4.96 -16.44
C PHE A 144 4.42 -4.84 -17.00
N LYS A 145 4.16 -3.92 -17.93
CA LYS A 145 2.83 -3.73 -18.52
C LYS A 145 2.34 -4.93 -19.35
N SER A 146 3.25 -5.78 -19.82
CA SER A 146 2.92 -7.02 -20.52
C SER A 146 2.78 -8.25 -19.62
N GLY A 147 3.13 -8.13 -18.33
CA GLY A 147 3.07 -9.23 -17.39
C GLY A 147 1.65 -9.51 -16.91
N SER A 148 1.38 -10.75 -16.49
CA SER A 148 0.12 -11.14 -15.85
C SER A 148 0.25 -11.09 -14.33
N PHE A 149 -0.84 -10.78 -13.64
CA PHE A 149 -0.85 -10.88 -12.18
C PHE A 149 -0.98 -12.34 -11.72
N PRO A 150 -0.33 -12.73 -10.61
CA PRO A 150 -0.54 -14.03 -10.00
C PRO A 150 -2.04 -14.29 -9.74
N PRO A 151 -2.54 -15.54 -9.87
CA PRO A 151 -3.97 -15.84 -9.77
C PRO A 151 -4.65 -15.32 -8.50
N THR A 152 -3.95 -15.37 -7.36
CA THR A 152 -4.45 -14.87 -6.07
C THR A 152 -4.67 -13.37 -6.09
N ILE A 153 -3.70 -12.60 -6.63
CA ILE A 153 -3.80 -11.14 -6.72
C ILE A 153 -4.85 -10.75 -7.78
N HIS A 154 -4.82 -11.39 -8.95
CA HIS A 154 -5.78 -11.18 -10.04
C HIS A 154 -7.22 -11.33 -9.54
N LYS A 155 -7.51 -12.44 -8.86
CA LYS A 155 -8.83 -12.70 -8.29
C LYS A 155 -9.21 -11.67 -7.21
N GLY A 156 -8.27 -11.29 -6.36
CA GLY A 156 -8.50 -10.26 -5.34
C GLY A 156 -8.83 -8.89 -5.94
N LEU A 157 -8.19 -8.51 -7.06
CA LEU A 157 -8.48 -7.28 -7.80
C LEU A 157 -9.85 -7.34 -8.47
N GLU A 158 -10.22 -8.50 -9.03
CA GLU A 158 -11.56 -8.70 -9.60
C GLU A 158 -12.66 -8.60 -8.53
N GLU A 159 -12.49 -9.29 -7.40
CA GLU A 159 -13.42 -9.23 -6.26
C GLU A 159 -13.58 -7.80 -5.72
N LEU A 160 -12.46 -7.08 -5.60
CA LEU A 160 -12.46 -5.66 -5.26
C LEU A 160 -13.35 -4.87 -6.21
N LEU A 161 -13.16 -5.00 -7.53
CA LEU A 161 -13.93 -4.26 -8.53
C LEU A 161 -15.43 -4.57 -8.50
N TYR A 162 -15.82 -5.79 -8.13
CA TYR A 162 -17.23 -6.12 -7.89
C TYR A 162 -17.79 -5.43 -6.64
N GLU A 163 -16.99 -5.32 -5.58
CA GLU A 163 -17.38 -4.66 -4.33
C GLU A 163 -17.58 -3.15 -4.51
N ILE A 164 -16.61 -2.46 -5.13
CA ILE A 164 -16.62 -0.98 -5.26
C ILE A 164 -17.53 -0.47 -6.39
N GLY A 165 -17.85 -1.31 -7.38
CA GLY A 165 -18.60 -0.89 -8.56
C GLY A 165 -17.86 0.14 -9.44
N GLU A 166 -18.63 0.88 -10.24
CA GLU A 166 -18.09 1.82 -11.25
C GLU A 166 -17.86 3.23 -10.67
N VAL A 167 -16.80 3.36 -9.88
CA VAL A 167 -16.33 4.64 -9.32
C VAL A 167 -14.90 4.93 -9.78
N PRO A 168 -14.54 6.16 -10.19
CA PRO A 168 -13.17 6.45 -10.59
C PRO A 168 -12.18 6.17 -9.46
N LEU A 169 -11.02 5.63 -9.81
CA LEU A 169 -10.00 5.18 -8.84
C LEU A 169 -8.69 5.92 -9.04
N VAL A 170 -7.91 6.02 -7.97
CA VAL A 170 -6.51 6.39 -8.01
C VAL A 170 -5.66 5.25 -7.47
N VAL A 171 -4.70 4.81 -8.27
CA VAL A 171 -3.71 3.78 -7.94
C VAL A 171 -2.42 4.48 -7.55
N ARG A 172 -2.01 4.33 -6.29
CA ARG A 172 -0.91 5.09 -5.69
C ARG A 172 0.18 4.15 -5.22
N SER A 173 1.42 4.50 -5.52
CA SER A 173 2.58 3.85 -4.92
C SER A 173 2.57 4.07 -3.40
N SER A 174 2.88 3.03 -2.62
CA SER A 174 3.06 3.10 -1.17
C SER A 174 4.33 2.35 -0.79
N SER A 175 5.46 3.05 -0.87
CA SER A 175 6.81 2.45 -0.72
C SER A 175 7.14 2.17 0.75
N LEU A 176 7.98 1.16 1.02
CA LEU A 176 8.53 0.95 2.38
C LEU A 176 9.58 2.01 2.78
N LEU A 177 10.11 2.77 1.82
CA LEU A 177 10.98 3.91 2.06
C LEU A 177 10.24 5.24 2.17
N GLU A 178 8.99 5.30 1.71
CA GLU A 178 8.12 6.45 1.94
C GLU A 178 7.95 6.68 3.46
N ASP A 179 7.97 7.96 3.84
CA ASP A 179 7.80 8.43 5.22
C ASP A 179 8.87 8.01 6.23
N ARG A 180 10.04 7.54 5.76
CA ARG A 180 11.19 7.42 6.65
C ARG A 180 11.64 8.81 7.11
N ILE A 181 11.60 9.06 8.42
CA ILE A 181 12.11 10.30 9.03
C ILE A 181 13.55 10.57 8.55
N GLY A 182 13.76 11.73 7.93
CA GLY A 182 15.04 12.12 7.29
C GLY A 182 15.14 11.84 5.78
N HIS A 183 14.22 11.06 5.20
CA HIS A 183 14.17 10.71 3.78
C HIS A 183 12.80 11.06 3.20
N ALA A 184 12.68 12.25 2.60
CA ALA A 184 11.49 12.60 1.84
C ALA A 184 11.54 11.91 0.45
N PHE A 185 10.86 10.78 0.32
CA PHE A 185 10.53 10.17 -0.98
C PHE A 185 9.30 10.82 -1.65
N SER A 186 8.77 11.90 -1.06
CA SER A 186 7.60 12.63 -1.54
C SER A 186 7.77 13.05 -3.01
N GLY A 187 6.84 12.59 -3.85
CA GLY A 187 6.71 13.00 -5.25
C GLY A 187 7.57 12.23 -6.26
N LYS A 188 8.31 11.19 -5.85
CA LYS A 188 9.18 10.42 -6.79
C LYS A 188 8.51 9.22 -7.44
N TYR A 189 7.36 8.80 -6.94
CA TYR A 189 6.64 7.62 -7.40
C TYR A 189 5.25 7.97 -7.92
N LYS A 190 4.76 7.16 -8.87
CA LYS A 190 3.55 7.44 -9.66
C LYS A 190 2.25 7.38 -8.84
N SER A 191 1.26 8.15 -9.27
CA SER A 191 -0.15 8.00 -8.89
C SER A 191 -0.98 8.13 -10.15
N LEU A 192 -1.72 7.09 -10.49
CA LEU A 192 -2.44 6.97 -11.76
C LEU A 192 -3.94 7.00 -11.49
N PHE A 193 -4.65 7.91 -12.17
CA PHE A 193 -6.11 7.97 -12.11
C PHE A 193 -6.67 7.09 -13.23
N ILE A 194 -7.61 6.21 -12.88
CA ILE A 194 -8.33 5.37 -13.83
C ILE A 194 -9.83 5.66 -13.74
N PRO A 195 -10.54 5.73 -14.89
CA PRO A 195 -11.99 5.98 -14.88
C PRO A 195 -12.80 4.86 -14.21
N ASN A 196 -12.34 3.61 -14.29
CA ASN A 196 -13.02 2.42 -13.77
C ASN A 196 -14.48 2.30 -14.27
N GLN A 197 -14.67 2.38 -15.59
CA GLN A 197 -15.97 2.25 -16.27
C GLN A 197 -15.94 1.14 -17.32
N GLY A 198 -17.12 0.60 -17.64
CA GLY A 198 -17.28 -0.45 -18.67
C GLY A 198 -17.38 -1.85 -18.07
N THR A 199 -17.12 -2.89 -18.89
CA THR A 199 -17.23 -4.27 -18.41
C THR A 199 -16.17 -4.59 -17.35
N ILE A 200 -16.42 -5.62 -16.54
CA ILE A 200 -15.48 -6.04 -15.50
C ILE A 200 -14.08 -6.33 -16.08
N GLU A 201 -14.01 -6.93 -17.27
CA GLU A 201 -12.75 -7.25 -17.94
C GLU A 201 -11.98 -5.99 -18.34
N MET A 202 -12.67 -4.97 -18.86
CA MET A 202 -12.05 -3.69 -19.21
C MET A 202 -11.53 -2.96 -17.96
N ARG A 203 -12.32 -2.96 -16.90
CA ARG A 203 -11.98 -2.33 -15.62
C ARG A 203 -10.81 -3.03 -14.94
N LEU A 204 -10.80 -4.36 -14.93
CA LEU A 204 -9.73 -5.18 -14.39
C LEU A 204 -8.43 -4.96 -15.17
N ALA A 205 -8.48 -5.01 -16.50
CA ALA A 205 -7.32 -4.75 -17.34
C ALA A 205 -6.73 -3.35 -17.10
N ALA A 206 -7.57 -2.32 -16.95
CA ALA A 206 -7.10 -0.96 -16.66
C ALA A 206 -6.49 -0.82 -15.25
N LEU A 207 -7.05 -1.50 -14.25
CA LEU A 207 -6.52 -1.53 -12.90
C LEU A 207 -5.17 -2.25 -12.84
N GLU A 208 -5.07 -3.42 -13.47
CA GLU A 208 -3.82 -4.20 -13.56
C GLU A 208 -2.74 -3.43 -14.32
N ASP A 209 -3.07 -2.79 -15.45
CA ASP A 209 -2.13 -1.95 -16.22
C ASP A 209 -1.57 -0.80 -15.35
N ALA A 210 -2.43 -0.14 -14.59
CA ALA A 210 -2.03 0.93 -13.68
C ALA A 210 -1.13 0.41 -12.54
N ILE A 211 -1.44 -0.75 -11.96
CA ILE A 211 -0.61 -1.35 -10.90
C ILE A 211 0.76 -1.76 -11.46
N ALA A 212 0.80 -2.41 -12.61
CA ALA A 212 2.03 -2.83 -13.27
C ALA A 212 2.93 -1.62 -13.59
N GLU A 213 2.35 -0.51 -14.05
CA GLU A 213 3.09 0.72 -14.29
C GLU A 213 3.62 1.36 -12.99
N VAL A 214 2.87 1.30 -11.89
CA VAL A 214 3.36 1.72 -10.58
C VAL A 214 4.53 0.83 -10.11
N TYR A 215 4.45 -0.49 -10.30
CA TYR A 215 5.58 -1.39 -9.99
C TYR A 215 6.81 -1.10 -10.84
N ALA A 216 6.63 -0.89 -12.15
CA ALA A 216 7.73 -0.50 -13.04
C ALA A 216 8.44 0.77 -12.56
N SER A 217 7.70 1.72 -11.96
CA SER A 217 8.27 2.99 -11.48
C SER A 217 9.38 2.84 -10.44
N ILE A 218 9.51 1.69 -9.75
CA ILE A 218 10.64 1.40 -8.84
C ILE A 218 11.99 1.41 -9.56
N PHE A 219 11.97 1.02 -10.83
CA PHE A 219 13.14 0.91 -11.71
C PHE A 219 13.41 2.19 -12.51
N HIS A 220 12.63 3.25 -12.28
CA HIS A 220 12.88 4.55 -12.90
C HIS A 220 14.24 5.11 -12.43
N PRO A 221 14.97 5.87 -13.29
CA PRO A 221 16.23 6.50 -12.91
C PRO A 221 16.16 7.31 -11.62
N ASP A 222 15.15 8.17 -11.48
CA ASP A 222 15.02 9.09 -10.34
C ASP A 222 14.98 8.40 -8.94
N PRO A 223 14.15 7.36 -8.70
CA PRO A 223 14.18 6.64 -7.42
C PRO A 223 15.44 5.80 -7.22
N ILE A 224 16.08 5.30 -8.29
CA ILE A 224 17.37 4.61 -8.19
C ILE A 224 18.47 5.59 -7.78
N GLU A 225 18.58 6.74 -8.45
CA GLU A 225 19.56 7.79 -8.14
C GLU A 225 19.38 8.31 -6.72
N TYR A 226 18.15 8.58 -6.31
CA TYR A 226 17.86 9.03 -4.95
C TYR A 226 18.33 8.03 -3.90
N ARG A 227 18.07 6.73 -4.11
CA ARG A 227 18.57 5.68 -3.21
C ARG A 227 20.08 5.65 -3.18
N ARG A 228 20.74 5.80 -4.33
CA ARG A 228 22.21 5.83 -4.44
C ARG A 228 22.81 7.00 -3.65
N GLU A 229 22.30 8.22 -3.84
CA GLU A 229 22.75 9.43 -3.15
C GLU A 229 22.58 9.37 -1.63
N ARG A 230 21.61 8.58 -1.15
CA ARG A 230 21.30 8.42 0.28
C ARG A 230 21.88 7.15 0.91
N GLY A 231 22.67 6.36 0.17
CA GLY A 231 23.22 5.09 0.66
C GLY A 231 22.16 4.01 0.91
N LEU A 232 21.03 4.07 0.20
CA LEU A 232 19.88 3.16 0.31
C LEU A 232 19.78 2.20 -0.88
N ILE A 233 20.79 2.10 -1.74
CA ILE A 233 20.72 1.29 -2.98
C ILE A 233 20.57 -0.21 -2.69
N ASP A 234 21.20 -0.69 -1.61
CA ASP A 234 21.11 -2.08 -1.18
C ASP A 234 19.83 -2.40 -0.40
N PHE A 235 19.05 -1.37 -0.05
CA PHE A 235 17.72 -1.60 0.50
C PHE A 235 16.86 -2.30 -0.56
N GLN A 236 16.29 -3.43 -0.17
CA GLN A 236 15.31 -4.14 -0.99
C GLN A 236 14.01 -3.32 -0.98
N GLU A 237 13.90 -2.45 -1.96
CA GLU A 237 12.71 -1.64 -2.17
C GLU A 237 11.53 -2.55 -2.48
N GLN A 238 10.49 -2.45 -1.66
CA GLN A 238 9.20 -3.09 -1.91
C GLN A 238 8.13 -2.00 -1.92
N MET A 239 7.11 -2.22 -2.75
CA MET A 239 6.07 -1.23 -3.01
C MET A 239 4.71 -1.85 -2.72
N GLY A 240 4.05 -1.37 -1.68
CA GLY A 240 2.62 -1.57 -1.53
C GLY A 240 1.87 -0.70 -2.55
N ILE A 241 0.63 -1.05 -2.85
CA ILE A 241 -0.26 -0.23 -3.68
C ILE A 241 -1.43 0.20 -2.82
N LEU A 242 -1.72 1.50 -2.85
CA LEU A 242 -2.94 2.09 -2.31
C LEU A 242 -3.90 2.35 -3.47
N ILE A 243 -5.01 1.63 -3.51
CA ILE A 243 -6.11 1.82 -4.45
C ILE A 243 -7.18 2.59 -3.70
N GLN A 244 -7.61 3.73 -4.20
CA GLN A 244 -8.52 4.61 -3.48
C GLN A 244 -9.59 5.19 -4.41
N GLU A 245 -10.82 5.31 -3.91
CA GLU A 245 -11.87 6.03 -4.61
C GLU A 245 -11.51 7.50 -4.82
N VAL A 246 -11.75 8.02 -6.02
CA VAL A 246 -11.55 9.44 -6.30
C VAL A 246 -12.75 10.22 -5.81
N VAL A 247 -12.50 11.16 -4.90
CA VAL A 247 -13.51 12.13 -4.49
C VAL A 247 -13.58 13.24 -5.52
N GLY A 248 -14.70 13.29 -6.23
CA GLY A 248 -14.97 14.30 -7.24
C GLY A 248 -16.43 14.35 -7.62
N ARG A 249 -16.78 15.25 -8.53
CA ARG A 249 -18.07 15.26 -9.22
C ARG A 249 -17.82 14.94 -10.67
N GLU A 250 -18.73 14.17 -11.26
CA GLU A 250 -18.76 13.99 -12.71
C GLU A 250 -18.95 15.36 -13.37
N VAL A 251 -18.08 15.68 -14.31
CA VAL A 251 -18.16 16.90 -15.12
C VAL A 251 -17.97 16.47 -16.57
N GLY A 252 -19.05 16.51 -17.35
CA GLY A 252 -19.09 16.04 -18.74
C GLY A 252 -20.48 15.60 -19.13
#